data_AF-A0A955PAB7-F1
#
_entry.id   AF-A0A955PAB7-F1
#
_cell.length_a   1.000
_cell.length_b   1.000
_cell.length_c   1.000
_cell.angle_alpha   90.00
_cell.angle_beta   90.00
_cell.angle_gamma   90.00
#
_symmetry.space_group_name_H-M   'P 1'
#
loop_
_entity.id
_entity.type
_entity.pdbx_description
1 polymer ?
#
loop_
_entity_poly.entity_id
_entity_poly.type
_entity_poly.pdbx_seq_one_letter_code
_entity_poly.pdbx_strand_id
1 'polypeptide(L)'
;MNRHTTRREFLIGAATASLAFGAFPRIASAEESRFSLDYIVGSCMYGELLLDEVLAEVPKTGASYIDIWPKKHANHREQVEAMGLDAFQDLLDKHHVRLGMLTHYDLGPFKLQEEMKVLSRFGGKIVISGSRRAKGEDLKADVKQFLEEMKPHVAAAEEQGVIIGIEN
;
A
#
# COMPACT_ATOMS: atom_id res chain seq x y z
N MET A 1 69.10 10.89 34.19
CA MET A 1 69.10 9.45 33.89
C MET A 1 67.77 9.14 33.19
N ASN A 2 67.71 9.34 31.88
CA ASN A 2 66.48 9.25 31.09
C ASN A 2 66.31 7.81 30.56
N ARG A 3 65.22 7.14 30.95
CA ARG A 3 64.83 5.88 30.33
C ARG A 3 64.11 6.17 29.02
N HIS A 4 64.68 5.74 27.90
CA HIS A 4 64.01 5.77 26.60
C HIS A 4 63.12 4.55 26.46
N THR A 5 61.81 4.77 26.40
CA THR A 5 60.83 3.73 26.07
C THR A 5 61.06 3.22 24.66
N THR A 6 61.25 1.92 24.50
CA THR A 6 61.50 1.30 23.19
C THR A 6 60.20 1.05 22.43
N ARG A 7 60.25 1.02 21.09
CA ARG A 7 59.09 0.71 20.23
C ARG A 7 58.41 -0.62 20.60
N ARG A 8 59.17 -1.58 21.14
CA ARG A 8 58.66 -2.88 21.59
C ARG A 8 57.82 -2.77 22.87
N GLU A 9 58.24 -1.93 23.81
CA GLU A 9 57.48 -1.66 25.04
C GLU A 9 56.17 -0.91 24.74
N PHE A 10 56.16 0.00 23.76
CA PHE A 10 54.95 0.67 23.29
C PHE A 10 53.93 -0.31 22.68
N LEU A 11 54.39 -1.26 21.85
CA LEU A 11 53.52 -2.25 21.21
C LEU A 11 52.96 -3.28 22.20
N ILE A 12 53.72 -3.64 23.25
CA ILE A 12 53.24 -4.49 24.34
C ILE A 12 52.19 -3.76 25.20
N GLY A 13 52.36 -2.45 25.43
CA GLY A 13 51.34 -1.62 26.07
C GLY A 13 50.05 -1.48 25.25
N ALA A 14 50.13 -1.45 23.92
CA ALA A 14 48.97 -1.35 23.04
C ALA A 14 48.14 -2.65 22.98
N ALA A 15 48.76 -3.82 23.18
CA ALA A 15 48.08 -5.12 23.11
C ALA A 15 47.22 -5.45 24.35
N THR A 16 47.46 -4.78 25.48
CA THR A 16 46.67 -4.99 26.71
C THR A 16 45.40 -4.15 26.78
N ALA A 17 45.22 -3.18 25.89
CA ALA A 17 43.97 -2.42 25.74
C ALA A 17 42.92 -3.14 24.88
N SER A 18 43.27 -4.25 24.22
CA SER A 18 42.42 -4.93 23.24
C SER A 18 41.40 -5.92 23.83
N LEU A 19 41.51 -6.26 25.13
CA LEU A 19 40.63 -7.24 25.78
C LEU A 19 39.39 -6.62 26.46
N ALA A 20 39.24 -5.29 26.47
CA ALA A 20 38.08 -4.61 27.04
C ALA A 20 37.08 -4.08 25.99
N PHE A 21 37.28 -4.37 24.70
CA PHE A 21 36.36 -3.93 23.63
C PHE A 21 35.20 -4.92 23.36
N GLY A 22 35.17 -6.06 24.03
CA GLY A 22 34.13 -7.09 23.87
C GLY A 22 32.82 -6.84 24.60
N ALA A 23 32.71 -5.75 25.37
CA ALA A 23 31.53 -5.40 26.16
C ALA A 23 30.97 -4.00 25.87
N PHE A 24 31.28 -3.43 24.69
CA PHE A 24 30.47 -2.31 24.22
C PHE A 24 29.10 -2.86 23.79
N PRO A 25 27.98 -2.36 24.35
CA PRO A 25 26.69 -2.67 23.78
C PRO A 25 26.76 -2.26 22.32
N ARG A 26 26.46 -3.19 21.40
CA ARG A 26 26.10 -2.81 20.05
C ARG A 26 24.94 -1.84 20.22
N ILE A 27 25.21 -0.54 20.11
CA ILE A 27 24.19 0.43 19.78
C ILE A 27 23.70 -0.06 18.43
N ALA A 28 22.59 -0.80 18.43
CA ALA A 28 21.84 -1.05 17.23
C ALA A 28 21.56 0.34 16.70
N SER A 29 22.26 0.72 15.64
CA SER A 29 21.86 1.85 14.83
C SER A 29 20.44 1.52 14.42
N ALA A 30 19.46 2.18 15.04
CA ALA A 30 18.12 2.20 14.48
C ALA A 30 18.33 2.69 13.05
N GLU A 31 18.09 1.82 12.07
CA GLU A 31 17.98 2.25 10.69
C GLU A 31 16.81 3.24 10.73
N GLU A 32 17.09 4.54 10.73
CA GLU A 32 16.07 5.54 10.49
C GLU A 32 15.51 5.17 9.12
N SER A 33 14.29 4.62 9.11
CA SER A 33 13.58 4.31 7.88
C SER A 33 13.51 5.63 7.10
N ARG A 34 14.34 5.74 6.05
CA ARG A 34 14.28 6.91 5.18
C ARG A 34 12.87 6.99 4.66
N PHE A 35 12.28 8.18 4.70
CA PHE A 35 10.97 8.42 4.15
C PHE A 35 10.90 7.85 2.71
N SER A 36 9.93 6.97 2.48
CA SER A 36 9.65 6.36 1.18
C SER A 36 8.16 6.42 0.91
N LEU A 37 7.81 6.57 -0.37
CA LEU A 37 6.43 6.48 -0.84
C LEU A 37 6.14 5.04 -1.26
N ASP A 38 4.95 4.57 -0.90
CA ASP A 38 4.38 3.35 -1.49
C ASP A 38 3.68 3.72 -2.79
N TYR A 39 4.20 3.22 -3.91
CA TYR A 39 3.62 3.44 -5.23
C TYR A 39 2.62 2.33 -5.60
N ILE A 40 1.55 2.72 -6.28
CA ILE A 40 0.49 1.84 -6.78
C ILE A 40 0.25 2.11 -8.27
N VAL A 41 0.03 1.05 -9.04
CA VAL A 41 -0.29 1.15 -10.48
C VAL A 41 -1.79 1.01 -10.68
N GLY A 42 -2.42 1.99 -11.34
CA GLY A 42 -3.80 1.91 -11.80
C GLY A 42 -3.93 0.99 -13.01
N SER A 43 -4.69 -0.10 -12.88
CA SER A 43 -4.88 -1.06 -13.97
C SER A 43 -5.63 -0.47 -15.18
N CYS A 44 -6.36 0.64 -15.00
CA CYS A 44 -6.96 1.42 -16.09
C CYS A 44 -5.95 1.95 -17.12
N MET A 45 -4.68 2.07 -16.76
CA MET A 45 -3.61 2.48 -17.69
C MET A 45 -3.37 1.45 -18.81
N TYR A 46 -3.91 0.24 -18.67
CA TYR A 46 -3.69 -0.89 -19.58
C TYR A 46 -4.95 -1.31 -20.37
N GLY A 47 -6.06 -0.57 -20.21
CA GLY A 47 -7.32 -0.88 -20.89
C GLY A 47 -7.85 -2.27 -20.53
N GLU A 48 -8.07 -3.12 -21.53
CA GLU A 48 -8.64 -4.47 -21.38
C GLU A 48 -7.62 -5.59 -21.61
N LEU A 49 -6.32 -5.30 -21.47
CA LEU A 49 -5.28 -6.34 -21.52
C LEU A 49 -5.53 -7.45 -20.48
N LEU A 50 -4.96 -8.63 -20.70
CA LEU A 50 -5.07 -9.70 -19.71
C LEU A 50 -4.42 -9.28 -18.40
N LEU A 51 -5.09 -9.54 -17.28
CA LEU A 51 -4.60 -9.15 -15.96
C LEU A 51 -3.23 -9.75 -15.65
N ASP A 52 -2.93 -10.95 -16.19
CA ASP A 52 -1.60 -11.59 -16.10
C ASP A 52 -0.51 -10.71 -16.73
N GLU A 53 -0.79 -10.11 -17.89
CA GLU A 53 0.14 -9.21 -18.59
C GLU A 53 0.29 -7.89 -17.83
N VAL A 54 -0.81 -7.33 -17.31
CA VAL A 54 -0.77 -6.09 -16.51
C VAL A 54 0.05 -6.28 -15.24
N LEU A 55 -0.15 -7.38 -14.52
CA LEU A 55 0.57 -7.67 -13.28
C LEU A 55 2.07 -7.86 -13.52
N ALA A 56 2.47 -8.42 -14.67
CA ALA A 56 3.88 -8.53 -15.03
C ALA A 56 4.58 -7.17 -15.20
N GLU A 57 3.83 -6.10 -15.51
CA GLU A 57 4.37 -4.74 -15.68
C GLU A 57 4.51 -3.97 -14.35
N VAL A 58 3.74 -4.32 -13.31
CA VAL A 58 3.71 -3.55 -12.04
C VAL A 58 5.09 -3.41 -11.40
N PRO A 59 5.87 -4.50 -11.18
CA PRO A 59 7.18 -4.39 -10.54
C PRO A 59 8.19 -3.57 -11.35
N LYS A 60 8.03 -3.49 -12.68
CA LYS A 60 8.93 -2.73 -13.55
C LYS A 60 8.83 -1.22 -13.33
N THR A 61 7.74 -0.76 -12.72
CA THR A 61 7.54 0.64 -12.34
C THR A 61 8.16 1.01 -10.99
N GLY A 62 8.64 0.01 -10.23
CA GLY A 62 9.05 0.17 -8.84
C GLY A 62 7.89 0.13 -7.83
N ALA A 63 6.66 -0.07 -8.29
CA ALA A 63 5.50 -0.32 -7.44
C ALA A 63 5.43 -1.80 -7.03
N SER A 64 4.76 -2.05 -5.90
CA SER A 64 4.41 -3.42 -5.46
C SER A 64 2.91 -3.61 -5.28
N TYR A 65 2.12 -2.59 -5.58
CA TYR A 65 0.68 -2.60 -5.44
C TYR A 65 -0.02 -2.33 -6.77
N ILE A 66 -1.19 -2.94 -6.95
CA ILE A 66 -2.11 -2.64 -8.03
C ILE A 66 -3.45 -2.10 -7.50
N ASP A 67 -4.01 -1.18 -8.26
CA ASP A 67 -5.38 -0.69 -8.16
C ASP A 67 -6.22 -1.30 -9.30
N ILE A 68 -7.23 -2.09 -8.94
CA ILE A 68 -8.06 -2.82 -9.91
C ILE A 68 -9.30 -2.00 -10.27
N TRP A 69 -9.53 -1.86 -11.58
CA TRP A 69 -10.61 -1.08 -12.15
C TRP A 69 -11.61 -1.99 -12.90
N PRO A 70 -12.92 -1.68 -12.81
CA PRO A 70 -13.97 -2.32 -13.59
C PRO A 70 -14.15 -1.64 -14.95
N LYS A 71 -15.22 -2.04 -15.63
CA LYS A 71 -15.61 -1.49 -16.92
C LYS A 71 -15.86 0.01 -17.01
N LYS A 72 -15.76 0.38 -18.29
CA LYS A 72 -15.50 1.65 -18.98
C LYS A 72 -14.02 2.04 -19.05
N HIS A 73 -13.25 1.86 -17.99
CA HIS A 73 -11.84 2.27 -17.98
C HIS A 73 -10.87 1.08 -18.10
N ALA A 74 -11.30 -0.09 -17.63
CA ALA A 74 -10.60 -1.35 -17.81
C ALA A 74 -11.63 -2.50 -17.92
N ASN A 75 -11.23 -3.73 -17.65
CA ASN A 75 -12.16 -4.83 -17.33
C ASN A 75 -11.58 -5.79 -16.28
N HIS A 76 -10.58 -5.33 -15.51
CA HIS A 76 -9.79 -6.20 -14.65
C HIS A 76 -10.57 -6.69 -13.43
N ARG A 77 -11.52 -5.90 -12.91
CA ARG A 77 -12.42 -6.37 -11.85
C ARG A 77 -13.31 -7.50 -12.34
N GLU A 78 -13.81 -7.42 -13.57
CA GLU A 78 -14.57 -8.48 -14.22
C GLU A 78 -13.71 -9.72 -14.52
N GLN A 79 -12.44 -9.54 -14.90
CA GLN A 79 -11.50 -10.67 -15.03
C GLN A 79 -11.29 -11.37 -13.68
N VAL A 80 -11.10 -10.63 -12.59
CA VAL A 80 -11.01 -11.19 -11.22
C VAL A 80 -12.28 -11.97 -10.86
N GLU A 81 -13.45 -11.43 -11.20
CA GLU A 81 -14.74 -12.09 -11.00
C GLU A 81 -14.85 -13.41 -11.78
N ALA A 82 -14.45 -13.40 -13.05
CA ALA A 82 -14.53 -14.55 -13.92
C ALA A 82 -13.55 -15.67 -13.54
N MET A 83 -12.34 -15.32 -13.08
CA MET A 83 -11.34 -16.31 -12.64
C MET A 83 -11.56 -16.79 -11.20
N GLY A 84 -12.23 -15.98 -10.38
CA GLY A 84 -12.43 -16.24 -8.96
C GLY A 84 -11.24 -15.77 -8.10
N LEU A 85 -11.52 -15.54 -6.82
CA LEU A 85 -10.60 -14.90 -5.90
C LEU A 85 -9.37 -15.74 -5.54
N ASP A 86 -9.47 -17.08 -5.61
CA ASP A 86 -8.31 -17.97 -5.40
C ASP A 86 -7.31 -17.85 -6.55
N ALA A 87 -7.79 -17.95 -7.80
CA ALA A 87 -6.94 -17.79 -8.98
C ALA A 87 -6.34 -16.38 -9.08
N PHE A 88 -7.08 -15.36 -8.63
CA PHE A 88 -6.53 -14.01 -8.55
C PHE A 88 -5.41 -13.89 -7.50
N GLN A 89 -5.53 -14.56 -6.34
CA GLN A 89 -4.45 -14.63 -5.35
C GLN A 89 -3.19 -15.27 -5.95
N ASP A 90 -3.34 -16.41 -6.63
CA ASP A 90 -2.23 -17.11 -7.29
C ASP A 90 -1.54 -16.21 -8.33
N LEU A 91 -2.31 -15.38 -9.03
CA LEU A 91 -1.80 -14.45 -10.04
C LEU A 91 -1.03 -13.27 -9.41
N LEU A 92 -1.53 -12.73 -8.31
CA LEU A 92 -0.82 -11.72 -7.51
C LEU A 92 0.52 -12.26 -7.00
N ASP A 93 0.52 -13.48 -6.45
CA ASP A 93 1.70 -14.14 -5.90
C ASP A 93 2.74 -14.46 -6.97
N LYS A 94 2.30 -14.95 -8.14
CA LYS A 94 3.15 -15.22 -9.32
C LYS A 94 3.97 -14.00 -9.72
N HIS A 95 3.41 -12.79 -9.63
CA HIS A 95 4.06 -11.55 -10.04
C HIS A 95 4.65 -10.73 -8.89
N HIS A 96 4.54 -11.22 -7.65
CA HIS A 96 4.95 -10.51 -6.45
C HIS A 96 4.27 -9.13 -6.31
N VAL A 97 2.99 -9.06 -6.68
CA VAL A 97 2.16 -7.86 -6.60
C VAL A 97 1.11 -8.05 -5.52
N ARG A 98 0.71 -6.96 -4.84
CA ARG A 98 -0.36 -6.97 -3.84
C ARG A 98 -1.53 -6.10 -4.28
N LEU A 99 -2.75 -6.48 -3.94
CA LEU A 99 -3.90 -5.60 -4.14
C LEU A 99 -3.83 -4.46 -3.11
N GLY A 100 -3.68 -3.23 -3.58
CA GLY A 100 -3.68 -2.05 -2.69
C GLY A 100 -5.05 -1.37 -2.62
N MET A 101 -5.73 -1.32 -3.76
CA MET A 101 -6.92 -0.49 -3.95
C MET A 101 -7.90 -1.11 -4.95
N LEU A 102 -9.19 -0.80 -4.77
CA LEU A 102 -10.23 -1.03 -5.75
C LEU A 102 -10.89 0.30 -6.10
N THR A 103 -11.05 0.60 -7.39
CA THR A 103 -11.67 1.85 -7.84
C THR A 103 -13.01 1.58 -8.52
N HIS A 104 -14.09 2.13 -7.99
CA HIS A 104 -15.47 1.92 -8.45
C HIS A 104 -16.27 3.23 -8.59
N TYR A 105 -16.17 3.88 -9.75
CA TYR A 105 -17.00 5.05 -10.06
C TYR A 105 -18.44 4.69 -10.43
N ASP A 106 -18.63 3.47 -10.92
CA ASP A 106 -19.90 2.92 -11.38
C ASP A 106 -20.87 2.60 -10.22
N LEU A 107 -20.33 2.15 -9.09
CA LEU A 107 -21.12 1.82 -7.89
C LEU A 107 -21.57 3.07 -7.12
N GLY A 108 -20.74 4.11 -7.16
CA GLY A 108 -20.90 5.28 -6.31
C GLY A 108 -20.72 4.97 -4.81
N PRO A 109 -20.98 5.96 -3.95
CA PRO A 109 -20.48 5.98 -2.57
C PRO A 109 -21.18 5.00 -1.62
N PHE A 110 -22.33 4.47 -2.04
CA PHE A 110 -23.26 3.75 -1.16
C PHE A 110 -23.35 2.24 -1.46
N LYS A 111 -22.51 1.71 -2.34
CA LYS A 111 -22.57 0.30 -2.78
C LYS A 111 -21.23 -0.43 -2.69
N LEU A 112 -20.31 0.07 -1.87
CA LEU A 112 -18.92 -0.41 -1.80
C LEU A 112 -18.68 -1.56 -0.82
N GLN A 113 -19.69 -1.95 -0.02
CA GLN A 113 -19.50 -2.90 1.09
C GLN A 113 -19.03 -4.28 0.63
N GLU A 114 -19.53 -4.78 -0.50
CA GLU A 114 -19.04 -6.07 -1.05
C GLU A 114 -17.59 -5.94 -1.55
N GLU A 115 -17.24 -4.81 -2.15
CA GLU A 115 -15.87 -4.55 -2.59
C GLU A 115 -14.90 -4.37 -1.40
N MET A 116 -15.36 -3.85 -0.26
CA MET A 116 -14.56 -3.85 0.97
C MET A 116 -14.21 -5.27 1.41
N LYS A 117 -15.15 -6.23 1.32
CA LYS A 117 -14.89 -7.63 1.69
C LYS A 117 -13.88 -8.28 0.75
N VAL A 118 -14.03 -8.02 -0.55
CA VAL A 118 -13.06 -8.46 -1.57
C VAL A 118 -11.69 -7.88 -1.25
N LEU A 119 -11.58 -6.57 -1.04
CA LEU A 119 -10.34 -5.87 -0.73
C LEU A 119 -9.66 -6.40 0.54
N SER A 120 -10.43 -6.57 1.63
CA SER A 120 -9.92 -7.06 2.92
C SER A 120 -9.36 -8.48 2.82
N ARG A 121 -9.92 -9.33 1.97
CA ARG A 121 -9.38 -10.68 1.70
C ARG A 121 -7.92 -10.64 1.22
N PHE A 122 -7.56 -9.64 0.42
CA PHE A 122 -6.21 -9.48 -0.12
C PHE A 122 -5.34 -8.52 0.70
N GLY A 123 -5.82 -8.05 1.86
CA GLY A 123 -5.11 -7.10 2.72
C GLY A 123 -5.02 -5.68 2.17
N GLY A 124 -5.79 -5.35 1.13
CA GLY A 124 -5.85 -4.01 0.56
C GLY A 124 -6.49 -3.00 1.52
N LYS A 125 -6.35 -1.70 1.22
CA LYS A 125 -6.62 -0.65 2.20
C LYS A 125 -7.60 0.41 1.74
N ILE A 126 -7.75 0.64 0.45
CA ILE A 126 -8.53 1.76 -0.06
C ILE A 126 -9.57 1.26 -1.06
N VAL A 127 -10.81 1.71 -0.92
CA VAL A 127 -11.81 1.65 -1.98
C VAL A 127 -12.10 3.08 -2.45
N ILE A 128 -11.93 3.34 -3.75
CA ILE A 128 -12.25 4.64 -4.34
C ILE A 128 -13.66 4.59 -4.90
N SER A 129 -14.43 5.64 -4.64
CA SER A 129 -15.76 5.84 -5.16
C SER A 129 -15.88 7.14 -5.93
N GLY A 130 -16.71 7.12 -6.97
CA GLY A 130 -17.23 8.35 -7.57
C GLY A 130 -18.13 9.10 -6.58
N SER A 131 -18.24 10.42 -6.76
CA SER A 131 -19.17 11.28 -6.04
C SER A 131 -20.42 11.59 -6.89
N ARG A 132 -21.46 12.13 -6.26
CA ARG A 132 -22.61 12.68 -7.00
C ARG A 132 -22.37 14.16 -7.29
N ARG A 133 -22.62 14.59 -8.53
CA ARG A 133 -22.62 16.02 -8.86
C ARG A 133 -23.88 16.69 -8.30
N ALA A 134 -23.71 17.53 -7.31
CA ALA A 134 -24.74 18.46 -6.84
C ALA A 134 -24.82 19.68 -7.78
N LYS A 135 -26.04 20.21 -8.00
CA LYS A 135 -26.29 21.41 -8.82
C LYS A 135 -27.29 22.30 -8.10
N GLY A 136 -27.02 23.60 -8.04
CA GLY A 136 -27.96 24.61 -7.54
C GLY A 136 -27.41 25.42 -6.37
N GLU A 137 -28.29 26.21 -5.77
CA GLU A 137 -27.93 27.18 -4.71
C GLU A 137 -27.73 26.53 -3.34
N ASP A 138 -28.18 25.29 -3.13
CA ASP A 138 -28.16 24.62 -1.82
C ASP A 138 -27.15 23.46 -1.70
N LEU A 139 -25.94 23.69 -2.22
CA LEU A 139 -24.83 22.71 -2.12
C LEU A 139 -24.53 22.29 -0.68
N LYS A 140 -24.81 23.16 0.31
CA LYS A 140 -24.58 22.84 1.73
C LYS A 140 -25.54 21.78 2.24
N ALA A 141 -26.82 21.86 1.88
CA ALA A 141 -27.79 20.81 2.23
C ALA A 141 -27.42 19.48 1.56
N ASP A 142 -27.02 19.50 0.29
CA ASP A 142 -26.62 18.30 -0.45
C ASP A 142 -25.40 17.61 0.18
N VAL A 143 -24.36 18.38 0.54
CA VAL A 143 -23.19 17.84 1.26
C VAL A 143 -23.59 17.29 2.62
N LYS A 144 -24.47 17.97 3.37
CA LYS A 144 -24.95 17.49 4.66
C LYS A 144 -25.69 16.15 4.51
N GLN A 145 -26.58 16.05 3.52
CA GLN A 145 -27.29 14.81 3.23
C GLN A 145 -26.33 13.68 2.84
N PHE A 146 -25.36 13.97 1.97
CA PHE A 146 -24.33 13.01 1.58
C PHE A 146 -23.57 12.46 2.80
N LEU A 147 -23.15 13.32 3.73
CA LEU A 147 -22.45 12.89 4.94
C LEU A 147 -23.33 12.01 5.84
N GLU A 148 -24.63 12.30 5.95
CA GLU A 148 -25.58 11.46 6.69
C GLU A 148 -25.75 10.08 6.04
N GLU A 149 -25.90 10.03 4.72
CA GLU A 149 -26.01 8.78 3.95
C GLU A 149 -24.70 7.96 4.00
N MET A 150 -23.53 8.62 4.14
CA MET A 150 -22.23 7.94 4.26
C MET A 150 -21.99 7.21 5.58
N LYS A 151 -22.66 7.59 6.68
CA LYS A 151 -22.43 7.01 8.02
C LYS A 151 -22.43 5.48 8.07
N PRO A 152 -23.45 4.75 7.53
CA PRO A 152 -23.43 3.29 7.52
C PRO A 152 -22.28 2.69 6.70
N HIS A 153 -21.80 3.40 5.68
CA HIS A 153 -20.68 2.94 4.85
C HIS A 153 -19.33 3.16 5.54
N VAL A 154 -19.17 4.29 6.25
CA VAL A 154 -18.00 4.56 7.09
C VAL A 154 -17.90 3.51 8.20
N ALA A 155 -19.00 3.20 8.89
CA ALA A 155 -19.01 2.17 9.93
C ALA A 155 -18.58 0.78 9.38
N ALA A 156 -19.07 0.40 8.20
CA ALA A 156 -18.67 -0.86 7.55
C ALA A 156 -17.19 -0.86 7.12
N ALA A 157 -16.65 0.30 6.72
CA ALA A 157 -15.25 0.44 6.37
C ALA A 157 -14.35 0.36 7.62
N GLU A 158 -14.76 0.98 8.73
CA GLU A 158 -14.08 0.89 10.03
C GLU A 158 -14.00 -0.55 10.54
N GLU A 159 -15.11 -1.29 10.48
CA GLU A 159 -15.15 -2.71 10.89
C GLU A 159 -14.16 -3.58 10.10
N GLN A 160 -13.97 -3.26 8.81
CA GLN A 160 -13.12 -4.01 7.89
C GLN A 160 -11.69 -3.47 7.78
N GLY A 161 -11.38 -2.35 8.45
CA GLY A 161 -10.09 -1.66 8.37
C GLY A 161 -9.77 -1.09 6.98
N VAL A 162 -10.81 -0.65 6.26
CA VAL A 162 -10.74 -0.09 4.90
C VAL A 162 -10.99 1.42 4.94
N ILE A 163 -10.34 2.15 4.03
CA ILE A 163 -10.54 3.59 3.81
C ILE A 163 -11.41 3.79 2.57
N ILE A 164 -12.44 4.63 2.69
CA ILE A 164 -13.22 5.10 1.52
C ILE A 164 -12.59 6.39 1.01
N GLY A 165 -12.10 6.38 -0.23
CA GLY A 165 -11.72 7.58 -0.95
C GLY A 165 -12.88 8.07 -1.83
N ILE A 166 -13.24 9.34 -1.71
CA ILE A 166 -14.22 9.97 -2.61
C ILE A 166 -13.45 10.75 -3.66
N GLU A 167 -13.56 10.36 -4.93
CA GLU A 167 -12.95 11.07 -6.05
C GLU A 167 -13.66 12.42 -6.30
N ASN A 168 -12.87 13.44 -6.60
CA ASN A 168 -13.26 14.84 -6.77
C ASN A 168 -13.90 15.16 -8.13
#